data_AF-A0AA43QSS7-F1
#
_entry.id   AF-A0AA43QSS7-F1
#
_cell.length_a   1.000
_cell.length_b   1.000
_cell.length_c   1.000
_cell.angle_alpha   90.00
_cell.angle_beta   90.00
_cell.angle_gamma   90.00
#
_symmetry.space_group_name_H-M   'P 1'
#
loop_
_entity.id
_entity.type
_entity.pdbx_description
1 polymer ?
#
loop_
_entity_poly.entity_id
_entity_poly.type
_entity_poly.pdbx_seq_one_letter_code
_entity_poly.pdbx_strand_id
1 'polypeptide(L)'
;MREKKDLASKYELRQKIHEAEYAQVKKPIDTRSKEPIQPAHRFEVNIELNSFTPEKYALFENYQRVVHKEYPSDISQPGFKRFLCTGLGQKTEVHNGRERRIGSYHQCYRLDGRLIAMGVLDLLPHCVSSVYLMYDIDVSEIFCTLSDEARYHEDFHEWDFGKLSAMREIALAIEENYQYYYMGFYIHSCIKMRYKADFRPSYLLDPISHEWHPLDQEMKQRLSARRFVSMEIERALELPASSEQLEETLNIPSIASRLDREIEIGNVKYDKALEYVKQQDPRTSSINSSSTVFEAGMPGVMPLSELGEKVDLGSWKLAVKDRVYEVQSLTLNSQRHSNVALSRGHFPPIRISPVSYSILGPRSYSTATETSTGSIDSDPPPTGKTSPGNANEDPATKELEAKSREIIDLKDKYLRSVADFRNLQDRTKRDIDTARSFAITRFASDLIESVDNLDRALGTVDASSLPSSPDSASGSEKALNNLYQGLKMTDSILMQTLKKHGLERFDPSVEGEKFDPNLHDAQFMTKMEDKVDGTVFSTIQKGYILNGRVVRAAKVGVVKNS
;
A
#
# COMPACT_ATOMS: atom_id res chain seq x y z
N MET A 1 8.24 -47.06 10.59
CA MET A 1 9.16 -46.25 11.43
C MET A 1 10.06 -45.38 10.57
N ARG A 2 11.11 -45.91 9.90
CA ARG A 2 11.99 -45.12 9.01
C ARG A 2 11.22 -44.26 8.01
N GLU A 3 10.34 -44.87 7.23
CA GLU A 3 9.47 -44.21 6.25
C GLU A 3 8.66 -43.01 6.81
N LYS A 4 8.16 -43.06 8.05
CA LYS A 4 7.52 -41.90 8.72
C LYS A 4 8.52 -40.79 9.10
N LYS A 5 9.77 -41.14 9.34
CA LYS A 5 10.89 -40.23 9.61
C LYS A 5 11.44 -39.62 8.32
N ASP A 6 11.37 -40.37 7.21
CA ASP A 6 11.79 -39.94 5.88
C ASP A 6 10.73 -39.01 5.25
N LEU A 7 9.43 -39.31 5.36
CA LEU A 7 8.35 -38.35 5.06
C LEU A 7 8.41 -37.09 5.95
N ALA A 8 8.97 -37.17 7.16
CA ALA A 8 9.20 -36.01 8.01
C ALA A 8 10.47 -35.21 7.64
N SER A 9 11.33 -35.75 6.78
CA SER A 9 12.56 -35.07 6.31
C SER A 9 12.41 -34.35 4.98
N LYS A 10 11.33 -34.62 4.23
CA LYS A 10 11.06 -33.98 2.93
C LYS A 10 9.57 -33.62 2.81
N TYR A 11 9.22 -32.40 3.18
CA TYR A 11 7.88 -31.85 3.01
C TYR A 11 7.59 -31.58 1.52
N GLU A 12 6.85 -32.47 0.85
CA GLU A 12 6.40 -32.22 -0.53
C GLU A 12 5.09 -31.41 -0.54
N LEU A 13 5.24 -30.12 -0.82
CA LEU A 13 4.17 -29.12 -0.81
C LEU A 13 2.95 -29.54 -1.67
N ARG A 14 3.17 -29.94 -2.93
CA ARG A 14 2.11 -30.37 -3.86
C ARG A 14 1.29 -31.53 -3.30
N GLN A 15 1.95 -32.56 -2.78
CA GLN A 15 1.28 -33.72 -2.19
C GLN A 15 0.40 -33.28 -1.01
N LYS A 16 0.90 -32.41 -0.12
CA LYS A 16 0.13 -31.93 1.04
C LYS A 16 -1.06 -31.06 0.65
N ILE A 17 -0.93 -30.31 -0.44
CA ILE A 17 -1.97 -29.49 -1.04
C ILE A 17 -3.10 -30.34 -1.66
N HIS A 18 -2.73 -31.38 -2.40
CA HIS A 18 -3.67 -32.29 -3.04
C HIS A 18 -4.32 -33.27 -2.05
N GLU A 19 -3.61 -33.73 -1.01
CA GLU A 19 -4.17 -34.56 0.08
C GLU A 19 -5.36 -33.90 0.80
N ALA A 20 -5.46 -32.57 0.76
CA ALA A 20 -6.55 -31.79 1.36
C ALA A 20 -7.75 -31.55 0.42
N GLU A 21 -7.67 -31.96 -0.85
CA GLU A 21 -8.77 -31.79 -1.81
C GLU A 21 -9.85 -32.86 -1.61
N TYR A 22 -11.12 -32.48 -1.76
CA TYR A 22 -12.28 -33.34 -1.45
C TYR A 22 -12.30 -34.70 -2.17
N ALA A 23 -11.63 -34.82 -3.33
CA ALA A 23 -11.46 -36.05 -4.07
C ALA A 23 -10.40 -37.01 -3.49
N GLN A 24 -9.45 -36.50 -2.70
CA GLN A 24 -8.29 -37.24 -2.16
C GLN A 24 -8.34 -37.39 -0.63
N VAL A 25 -9.11 -36.54 0.06
CA VAL A 25 -9.36 -36.64 1.50
C VAL A 25 -9.86 -38.04 1.87
N LYS A 26 -9.17 -38.68 2.82
CA LYS A 26 -9.45 -40.04 3.26
C LYS A 26 -10.79 -40.10 3.99
N LYS A 27 -11.71 -40.92 3.49
CA LYS A 27 -13.06 -41.10 4.03
C LYS A 27 -13.10 -42.39 4.89
N PRO A 28 -12.94 -42.30 6.22
CA PRO A 28 -13.01 -43.48 7.08
C PRO A 28 -14.42 -44.08 7.03
N ILE A 29 -14.50 -45.41 7.14
CA ILE A 29 -15.80 -46.12 7.15
C ILE A 29 -16.38 -46.04 8.56
N ASP A 30 -17.64 -45.62 8.70
CA ASP A 30 -18.34 -45.70 9.98
C ASP A 30 -18.55 -47.17 10.37
N THR A 31 -18.08 -47.52 11.57
CA THR A 31 -18.28 -48.84 12.18
C THR A 31 -19.73 -49.29 12.29
N ARG A 32 -20.70 -48.36 12.33
CA ARG A 32 -22.13 -48.63 12.52
C ARG A 32 -22.89 -48.74 11.19
N SER A 33 -22.80 -47.76 10.30
CA SER A 33 -23.48 -47.80 8.98
C SER A 33 -22.75 -48.65 7.95
N LYS A 34 -21.42 -48.83 8.09
CA LYS A 34 -20.49 -49.38 7.09
C LYS A 34 -20.33 -48.50 5.83
N GLU A 35 -20.80 -47.25 5.88
CA GLU A 35 -20.64 -46.28 4.80
C GLU A 35 -19.41 -45.38 5.03
N PRO A 36 -18.77 -44.84 3.96
CA PRO A 36 -17.68 -43.89 4.09
C PRO A 36 -18.18 -42.54 4.60
N ILE A 37 -17.66 -42.12 5.76
CA ILE A 37 -17.94 -40.81 6.36
C ILE A 37 -17.48 -39.72 5.40
N GLN A 38 -18.41 -38.87 4.96
CA GLN A 38 -18.08 -37.71 4.15
C GLN A 38 -17.48 -36.60 5.04
N PRO A 39 -16.52 -35.80 4.53
CA PRO A 39 -16.10 -34.57 5.19
C PRO A 39 -17.30 -33.64 5.43
N ALA A 40 -17.33 -32.97 6.58
CA ALA A 40 -18.39 -32.02 6.93
C ALA A 40 -18.43 -30.81 5.97
N HIS A 41 -17.28 -30.42 5.42
CA HIS A 41 -17.13 -29.32 4.48
C HIS A 41 -16.32 -29.74 3.25
N ARG A 42 -16.59 -29.11 2.11
CA ARG A 42 -15.93 -29.29 0.81
C ARG A 42 -15.17 -28.02 0.44
N PHE A 43 -13.84 -28.06 0.57
CA PHE A 43 -12.94 -26.98 0.14
C PHE A 43 -12.43 -27.22 -1.28
N GLU A 44 -12.49 -26.19 -2.13
CA GLU A 44 -12.09 -26.23 -3.54
C GLU A 44 -11.28 -24.98 -3.93
N VAL A 45 -10.34 -25.12 -4.87
CA VAL A 45 -9.52 -24.00 -5.37
C VAL A 45 -9.46 -24.07 -6.89
N ASN A 46 -10.13 -23.14 -7.57
CA ASN A 46 -10.29 -23.12 -9.02
C ASN A 46 -9.59 -21.89 -9.62
N ILE A 47 -8.99 -22.02 -10.81
CA ILE A 47 -8.47 -20.87 -11.57
C ILE A 47 -9.49 -20.48 -12.63
N GLU A 48 -10.00 -19.26 -12.51
CA GLU A 48 -11.02 -18.68 -13.37
C GLU A 48 -10.48 -17.50 -14.16
N LEU A 49 -11.20 -17.10 -15.22
CA LEU A 49 -10.97 -15.81 -15.87
C LEU A 49 -11.11 -14.66 -14.86
N ASN A 50 -10.37 -13.59 -15.09
CA ASN A 50 -10.42 -12.38 -14.27
C ASN A 50 -11.71 -11.54 -14.47
N SER A 51 -12.71 -12.09 -15.16
CA SER A 51 -13.99 -11.44 -15.46
C SER A 51 -14.85 -11.21 -14.21
N PHE A 52 -15.68 -10.17 -14.28
CA PHE A 52 -16.64 -9.83 -13.24
C PHE A 52 -17.69 -10.92 -13.06
N THR A 53 -17.93 -11.32 -11.80
CA THR A 53 -19.14 -12.04 -11.37
C THR A 53 -19.71 -11.35 -10.12
N PRO A 54 -21.03 -11.48 -9.84
CA PRO A 54 -21.61 -10.93 -8.61
C PRO A 54 -20.97 -11.50 -7.34
N GLU A 55 -20.66 -12.80 -7.33
CA GLU A 55 -19.97 -13.51 -6.25
C GLU A 55 -18.60 -12.89 -5.92
N LYS A 56 -17.77 -12.63 -6.93
CA LYS A 56 -16.46 -11.99 -6.76
C LYS A 56 -16.56 -10.53 -6.30
N TYR A 57 -17.61 -9.81 -6.74
CA TYR A 57 -17.85 -8.45 -6.30
C TYR A 57 -18.30 -8.37 -4.84
N ALA A 58 -19.17 -9.27 -4.38
CA ALA A 58 -19.60 -9.33 -2.98
C ALA A 58 -18.42 -9.59 -2.02
N LEU A 59 -17.50 -10.49 -2.40
CA LEU A 59 -16.26 -10.73 -1.66
C LEU A 59 -15.38 -9.46 -1.56
N PHE A 60 -15.21 -8.76 -2.69
CA PHE A 60 -14.48 -7.48 -2.74
C PHE A 60 -15.16 -6.39 -1.90
N GLU A 61 -16.50 -6.31 -1.92
CA GLU A 61 -17.26 -5.33 -1.16
C GLU A 61 -17.11 -5.53 0.36
N ASN A 62 -17.23 -6.78 0.83
CA ASN A 62 -16.88 -7.14 2.19
C ASN A 62 -15.45 -6.68 2.52
N TYR A 63 -14.47 -7.09 1.72
CA TYR A 63 -13.06 -6.83 2.01
C TYR A 63 -12.70 -5.33 2.05
N GLN A 64 -13.25 -4.50 1.16
CA GLN A 64 -13.01 -3.05 1.21
C GLN A 64 -13.64 -2.40 2.45
N ARG A 65 -14.90 -2.75 2.75
CA ARG A 65 -15.62 -2.24 3.94
C ARG A 65 -14.95 -2.68 5.25
N VAL A 66 -14.44 -3.91 5.32
CA VAL A 66 -13.96 -4.52 6.57
C VAL A 66 -12.45 -4.32 6.77
N VAL A 67 -11.61 -4.45 5.75
CA VAL A 67 -10.14 -4.26 5.87
C VAL A 67 -9.72 -2.82 5.62
N HIS A 68 -10.16 -2.23 4.51
CA HIS A 68 -9.74 -0.89 4.10
C HIS A 68 -10.59 0.23 4.73
N LYS A 69 -11.75 -0.12 5.30
CA LYS A 69 -12.73 0.79 5.91
C LYS A 69 -13.29 1.82 4.92
N GLU A 70 -13.35 1.46 3.63
CA GLU A 70 -13.98 2.28 2.59
C GLU A 70 -15.50 2.34 2.80
N TYR A 71 -16.13 3.48 2.47
CA TYR A 71 -17.56 3.67 2.66
C TYR A 71 -18.35 3.02 1.50
N PRO A 72 -19.58 2.50 1.71
CA PRO A 72 -20.36 1.86 0.64
C PRO A 72 -20.65 2.72 -0.61
N SER A 73 -20.50 4.05 -0.54
CA SER A 73 -20.57 4.95 -1.72
C SER A 73 -19.41 4.76 -2.69
N ASP A 74 -18.24 4.37 -2.17
CA ASP A 74 -16.97 4.42 -2.90
C ASP A 74 -16.71 3.07 -3.60
N ILE A 75 -17.24 2.00 -3.00
CA ILE A 75 -17.06 0.59 -3.39
C ILE A 75 -18.00 0.22 -4.55
N SER A 76 -17.64 0.62 -5.77
CA SER A 76 -18.52 0.49 -6.96
C SER A 76 -18.15 -0.69 -7.89
N GLN A 77 -19.14 -1.28 -8.59
CA GLN A 77 -18.89 -2.31 -9.61
C GLN A 77 -17.99 -1.84 -10.78
N PRO A 78 -18.08 -0.59 -11.28
CA PRO A 78 -17.08 -0.06 -12.20
C PRO A 78 -15.69 0.02 -11.56
N GLY A 79 -15.60 0.35 -10.26
CA GLY A 79 -14.38 0.26 -9.46
C GLY A 79 -13.79 -1.16 -9.47
N PHE A 80 -14.58 -2.19 -9.17
CA PHE A 80 -14.17 -3.60 -9.27
C PHE A 80 -13.69 -3.96 -10.68
N LYS A 81 -14.48 -3.66 -11.72
CA LYS A 81 -14.13 -4.02 -13.11
C LYS A 81 -12.81 -3.36 -13.53
N ARG A 82 -12.65 -2.08 -13.19
CA ARG A 82 -11.43 -1.30 -13.37
C ARG A 82 -10.26 -1.95 -12.62
N PHE A 83 -10.40 -2.21 -11.32
CA PHE A 83 -9.31 -2.66 -10.43
C PHE A 83 -8.99 -4.16 -10.47
N LEU A 84 -9.90 -5.04 -10.91
CA LEU A 84 -9.71 -6.51 -10.89
C LEU A 84 -9.92 -7.24 -12.23
N CYS A 85 -10.65 -6.67 -13.22
CA CYS A 85 -10.92 -7.33 -14.51
C CYS A 85 -10.07 -6.89 -15.72
N THR A 86 -9.60 -5.65 -15.79
CA THR A 86 -8.49 -5.26 -16.70
C THR A 86 -7.25 -6.15 -16.45
N GLY A 87 -6.45 -6.46 -17.46
CA GLY A 87 -5.28 -7.32 -17.25
C GLY A 87 -4.55 -7.70 -18.53
N LEU A 88 -3.59 -8.61 -18.40
CA LEU A 88 -2.90 -9.26 -19.51
C LEU A 88 -3.86 -10.23 -20.21
N GLY A 89 -3.98 -10.10 -21.53
CA GLY A 89 -4.86 -10.94 -22.34
C GLY A 89 -4.50 -12.42 -22.24
N GLN A 90 -5.51 -13.27 -22.05
CA GLN A 90 -5.32 -14.69 -21.81
C GLN A 90 -4.92 -15.46 -23.08
N LYS A 91 -3.91 -16.33 -22.97
CA LYS A 91 -3.51 -17.30 -23.98
C LYS A 91 -2.93 -18.56 -23.32
N THR A 92 -2.91 -19.67 -24.06
CA THR A 92 -2.11 -20.85 -23.70
C THR A 92 -0.82 -20.84 -24.50
N GLU A 93 0.30 -21.17 -23.87
CA GLU A 93 1.60 -21.37 -24.54
C GLU A 93 2.10 -22.80 -24.30
N VAL A 94 2.78 -23.38 -25.29
CA VAL A 94 3.56 -24.61 -25.11
C VAL A 94 5.00 -24.22 -24.77
N HIS A 95 5.47 -24.59 -23.58
CA HIS A 95 6.86 -24.41 -23.14
C HIS A 95 7.43 -25.77 -22.72
N ASN A 96 8.58 -26.14 -23.28
CA ASN A 96 9.24 -27.44 -23.03
C ASN A 96 8.31 -28.67 -23.17
N GLY A 97 7.38 -28.62 -24.13
CA GLY A 97 6.43 -29.70 -24.40
C GLY A 97 5.22 -29.78 -23.46
N ARG A 98 5.02 -28.80 -22.56
CA ARG A 98 3.81 -28.66 -21.74
C ARG A 98 3.05 -27.39 -22.09
N GLU A 99 1.72 -27.50 -22.16
CA GLU A 99 0.84 -26.34 -22.14
C GLU A 99 0.82 -25.70 -20.75
N ARG A 100 0.79 -24.36 -20.72
CA ARG A 100 0.63 -23.52 -19.53
C ARG A 100 -0.20 -22.29 -19.86
N ARG A 101 -0.84 -21.72 -18.86
CA ARG A 101 -1.64 -20.50 -18.98
C ARG A 101 -0.75 -19.25 -18.95
N ILE A 102 -1.14 -18.23 -19.70
CA ILE A 102 -0.55 -16.89 -19.69
C ILE A 102 -1.69 -15.87 -19.68
N GLY A 103 -1.47 -14.71 -19.04
CA GLY A 103 -2.48 -13.67 -18.85
C GLY A 103 -2.95 -13.54 -17.40
N SER A 104 -3.94 -12.68 -17.15
CA SER A 104 -4.48 -12.43 -15.81
C SER A 104 -5.65 -13.37 -15.46
N TYR A 105 -5.64 -13.95 -14.26
CA TYR A 105 -6.66 -14.90 -13.77
C TYR A 105 -7.05 -14.60 -12.32
N HIS A 106 -8.18 -15.16 -11.88
CA HIS A 106 -8.61 -15.16 -10.48
C HIS A 106 -8.54 -16.59 -9.91
N GLN A 107 -7.71 -16.81 -8.91
CA GLN A 107 -7.68 -18.07 -8.16
C GLN A 107 -8.73 -18.00 -7.04
N CYS A 108 -9.82 -18.74 -7.22
CA CYS A 108 -11.03 -18.67 -6.43
C CYS A 108 -11.10 -19.83 -5.44
N TYR A 109 -11.12 -19.51 -4.15
CA TYR A 109 -11.17 -20.45 -3.04
C TYR A 109 -12.61 -20.55 -2.53
N ARG A 110 -13.19 -21.75 -2.59
CA ARG A 110 -14.57 -22.00 -2.15
C ARG A 110 -14.65 -22.98 -1.01
N LEU A 111 -15.60 -22.77 -0.10
CA LEU A 111 -16.03 -23.73 0.90
C LEU A 111 -17.53 -23.97 0.73
N ASP A 112 -17.93 -25.24 0.59
CA ASP A 112 -19.32 -25.67 0.39
C ASP A 112 -20.05 -24.95 -0.77
N GLY A 113 -19.26 -24.53 -1.78
CA GLY A 113 -19.73 -23.80 -2.97
C GLY A 113 -19.75 -22.27 -2.85
N ARG A 114 -19.53 -21.69 -1.66
CA ARG A 114 -19.36 -20.24 -1.45
C ARG A 114 -17.91 -19.83 -1.69
N LEU A 115 -17.67 -18.80 -2.51
CA LEU A 115 -16.39 -18.10 -2.56
C LEU A 115 -16.06 -17.42 -1.22
N ILE A 116 -14.94 -17.83 -0.61
CA ILE A 116 -14.43 -17.26 0.65
C ILE A 116 -13.06 -16.59 0.50
N ALA A 117 -12.34 -16.81 -0.60
CA ALA A 117 -11.17 -16.00 -0.96
C ALA A 117 -10.93 -15.95 -2.48
N MET A 118 -10.24 -14.90 -2.92
CA MET A 118 -9.85 -14.70 -4.31
C MET A 118 -8.44 -14.08 -4.40
N GLY A 119 -7.51 -14.84 -4.95
CA GLY A 119 -6.21 -14.35 -5.40
C GLY A 119 -6.30 -13.83 -6.83
N VAL A 120 -5.58 -12.74 -7.12
CA VAL A 120 -5.45 -12.15 -8.45
C VAL A 120 -4.04 -12.43 -8.96
N LEU A 121 -3.94 -13.24 -10.01
CA LEU A 121 -2.67 -13.77 -10.50
C LEU A 121 -2.40 -13.28 -11.93
N ASP A 122 -1.20 -12.76 -12.16
CA ASP A 122 -0.66 -12.59 -13.52
C ASP A 122 0.27 -13.77 -13.83
N LEU A 123 -0.14 -14.59 -14.79
CA LEU A 123 0.63 -15.74 -15.26
C LEU A 123 1.50 -15.31 -16.44
N LEU A 124 2.82 -15.37 -16.26
CA LEU A 124 3.83 -14.79 -17.14
C LEU A 124 4.78 -15.87 -17.69
N PRO A 125 5.52 -15.63 -18.80
CA PRO A 125 6.32 -16.65 -19.48
C PRO A 125 7.42 -17.33 -18.65
N HIS A 126 7.73 -16.83 -17.45
CA HIS A 126 8.68 -17.44 -16.51
C HIS A 126 8.15 -17.53 -15.07
N CYS A 127 6.99 -16.97 -14.74
CA CYS A 127 6.55 -16.86 -13.35
C CYS A 127 5.04 -16.76 -13.12
N VAL A 128 4.64 -17.13 -11.90
CA VAL A 128 3.35 -16.78 -11.30
C VAL A 128 3.54 -15.50 -10.48
N SER A 129 2.72 -14.47 -10.71
CA SER A 129 2.79 -13.20 -9.97
C SER A 129 1.52 -12.96 -9.14
N SER A 130 1.69 -12.90 -7.81
CA SER A 130 0.64 -12.54 -6.85
C SER A 130 0.42 -11.03 -6.85
N VAL A 131 -0.62 -10.57 -7.55
CA VAL A 131 -0.95 -9.14 -7.63
C VAL A 131 -1.73 -8.67 -6.39
N TYR A 132 -2.72 -9.45 -5.96
CA TYR A 132 -3.60 -9.09 -4.85
C TYR A 132 -4.28 -10.34 -4.25
N LEU A 133 -4.66 -10.29 -2.98
CA LEU A 133 -5.48 -11.30 -2.31
C LEU A 133 -6.56 -10.60 -1.49
N MET A 134 -7.79 -11.10 -1.60
CA MET A 134 -8.91 -10.76 -0.72
C MET A 134 -9.57 -12.03 -0.20
N TYR A 135 -10.15 -11.97 0.99
CA TYR A 135 -10.87 -13.07 1.63
C TYR A 135 -12.05 -12.52 2.40
N ASP A 136 -13.04 -13.38 2.66
CA ASP A 136 -14.26 -13.03 3.36
C ASP A 136 -13.93 -12.86 4.86
N ILE A 137 -14.43 -11.78 5.46
CA ILE A 137 -14.18 -11.48 6.86
C ILE A 137 -15.53 -11.30 7.55
N ASP A 138 -15.69 -11.99 8.67
CA ASP A 138 -16.92 -11.90 9.44
C ASP A 138 -17.12 -10.49 10.02
N VAL A 139 -18.39 -10.10 10.06
CA VAL A 139 -18.91 -8.81 10.54
C VAL A 139 -19.94 -8.99 11.65
N SER A 140 -20.18 -10.22 12.10
CA SER A 140 -21.07 -10.54 13.23
C SER A 140 -20.78 -9.68 14.48
N GLU A 141 -19.51 -9.52 14.85
CA GLU A 141 -19.10 -8.67 16.00
C GLU A 141 -19.22 -7.16 15.74
N ILE A 142 -19.26 -6.71 14.48
CA ILE A 142 -19.10 -5.30 14.11
C ILE A 142 -20.45 -4.58 13.97
N PHE A 143 -21.56 -5.29 13.72
CA PHE A 143 -22.84 -4.67 13.35
C PHE A 143 -24.10 -5.25 14.03
N CYS A 144 -24.03 -5.48 15.34
CA CYS A 144 -25.19 -5.83 16.17
C CYS A 144 -26.23 -4.68 16.29
N THR A 145 -26.98 -4.36 15.23
CA THR A 145 -28.10 -3.40 15.31
C THR A 145 -29.21 -3.53 14.25
N LEU A 146 -29.17 -4.51 13.33
CA LEU A 146 -30.20 -4.66 12.28
C LEU A 146 -30.72 -6.11 12.13
N SER A 147 -32.06 -6.21 12.12
CA SER A 147 -32.95 -7.31 11.69
C SER A 147 -32.39 -8.73 11.51
N ASP A 148 -32.97 -9.68 12.25
CA ASP A 148 -32.54 -11.08 12.42
C ASP A 148 -32.54 -12.01 11.18
N GLU A 149 -32.94 -11.54 10.00
CA GLU A 149 -33.13 -12.39 8.80
C GLU A 149 -31.88 -12.51 7.90
N ALA A 150 -30.78 -11.85 8.25
CA ALA A 150 -29.49 -11.91 7.54
C ALA A 150 -28.41 -12.74 8.28
N ARG A 151 -28.79 -13.55 9.27
CA ARG A 151 -27.86 -14.17 10.22
C ARG A 151 -27.19 -15.47 9.71
N TYR A 152 -26.32 -15.31 8.71
CA TYR A 152 -25.27 -16.27 8.34
C TYR A 152 -23.92 -15.54 8.32
N HIS A 153 -22.88 -16.08 8.96
CA HIS A 153 -21.44 -16.07 8.62
C HIS A 153 -20.63 -16.57 9.83
N GLU A 154 -19.47 -17.21 9.58
CA GLU A 154 -18.58 -17.81 10.58
C GLU A 154 -17.09 -17.67 10.14
N ASP A 155 -16.23 -17.34 11.10
CA ASP A 155 -14.92 -17.95 11.40
C ASP A 155 -13.71 -17.90 10.43
N PHE A 156 -13.73 -17.17 9.29
CA PHE A 156 -12.58 -17.24 8.35
C PHE A 156 -11.34 -16.38 8.65
N HIS A 157 -11.37 -15.42 9.58
CA HIS A 157 -10.22 -14.55 9.86
C HIS A 157 -9.05 -15.26 10.57
N GLU A 158 -9.29 -16.33 11.33
CA GLU A 158 -8.23 -17.08 12.02
C GLU A 158 -7.32 -17.88 11.09
N TRP A 159 -7.79 -18.17 9.87
CA TRP A 159 -7.11 -19.00 8.90
C TRP A 159 -6.20 -18.10 8.06
N ASP A 160 -4.88 -18.30 8.15
CA ASP A 160 -3.83 -17.50 7.47
C ASP A 160 -3.93 -17.56 5.92
N PHE A 161 -4.93 -16.91 5.32
CA PHE A 161 -5.20 -16.99 3.88
C PHE A 161 -4.01 -16.49 3.04
N GLY A 162 -3.24 -15.50 3.51
CA GLY A 162 -2.02 -15.04 2.86
C GLY A 162 -0.88 -16.05 2.83
N LYS A 163 -0.86 -17.04 3.73
CA LYS A 163 0.08 -18.18 3.70
C LYS A 163 -0.50 -19.33 2.87
N LEU A 164 -1.81 -19.58 2.99
CA LEU A 164 -2.51 -20.62 2.24
C LEU A 164 -2.49 -20.36 0.73
N SER A 165 -2.71 -19.10 0.31
CA SER A 165 -2.65 -18.71 -1.09
C SER A 165 -1.24 -18.86 -1.63
N ALA A 166 -0.24 -18.29 -0.96
CA ALA A 166 1.17 -18.44 -1.33
C ALA A 166 1.60 -19.92 -1.48
N MET A 167 1.16 -20.81 -0.58
CA MET A 167 1.39 -22.25 -0.73
C MET A 167 0.74 -22.83 -1.99
N ARG A 168 -0.53 -22.50 -2.28
CA ARG A 168 -1.26 -22.93 -3.49
C ARG A 168 -0.69 -22.34 -4.78
N GLU A 169 -0.17 -21.12 -4.74
CA GLU A 169 0.45 -20.41 -5.87
C GLU A 169 1.86 -20.93 -6.18
N ILE A 170 2.64 -21.30 -5.15
CA ILE A 170 3.93 -22.01 -5.33
C ILE A 170 3.70 -23.42 -5.91
N ALA A 171 2.66 -24.13 -5.47
CA ALA A 171 2.31 -25.44 -6.02
C ALA A 171 1.92 -25.33 -7.51
N LEU A 172 1.01 -24.39 -7.84
CA LEU A 172 0.68 -24.01 -9.22
C LEU A 172 1.93 -23.69 -10.07
N ALA A 173 2.88 -22.92 -9.51
CA ALA A 173 4.12 -22.57 -10.19
C ALA A 173 4.93 -23.83 -10.59
N ILE A 174 5.00 -24.83 -9.71
CA ILE A 174 5.71 -26.10 -9.94
C ILE A 174 4.92 -27.03 -10.89
N GLU A 175 3.59 -27.02 -10.82
CA GLU A 175 2.70 -27.87 -11.62
C GLU A 175 2.66 -27.46 -13.11
N GLU A 176 2.41 -26.18 -13.38
CA GLU A 176 2.42 -25.60 -14.74
C GLU A 176 3.83 -25.20 -15.23
N ASN A 177 4.88 -25.57 -14.49
CA ASN A 177 6.29 -25.42 -14.89
C ASN A 177 6.69 -23.96 -15.20
N TYR A 178 6.34 -23.05 -14.29
CA TYR A 178 6.95 -21.73 -14.18
C TYR A 178 8.26 -21.83 -13.36
N GLN A 179 9.19 -20.89 -13.58
CA GLN A 179 10.50 -20.91 -12.92
C GLN A 179 10.50 -20.19 -11.57
N TYR A 180 9.64 -19.18 -11.41
CA TYR A 180 9.62 -18.30 -10.24
C TYR A 180 8.19 -18.00 -9.75
N TYR A 181 8.09 -17.60 -8.48
CA TYR A 181 6.87 -17.08 -7.87
C TYR A 181 7.15 -15.70 -7.27
N TYR A 182 6.37 -14.70 -7.66
CA TYR A 182 6.54 -13.31 -7.26
C TYR A 182 5.46 -12.91 -6.25
N MET A 183 5.87 -12.61 -5.03
CA MET A 183 4.97 -12.18 -3.94
C MET A 183 4.73 -10.66 -3.90
N GLY A 184 5.11 -9.93 -4.95
CA GLY A 184 5.20 -8.46 -4.93
C GLY A 184 6.23 -7.94 -3.91
N PHE A 185 6.07 -6.68 -3.48
CA PHE A 185 7.02 -6.02 -2.56
C PHE A 185 7.18 -6.74 -1.21
N TYR A 186 8.35 -6.53 -0.59
CA TYR A 186 8.69 -6.95 0.76
C TYR A 186 9.26 -5.76 1.55
N ILE A 187 8.73 -5.51 2.75
CA ILE A 187 9.18 -4.45 3.66
C ILE A 187 9.49 -5.12 5.00
N HIS A 188 10.76 -5.19 5.39
CA HIS A 188 11.18 -6.05 6.50
C HIS A 188 10.61 -5.63 7.87
N SER A 189 10.38 -4.33 8.08
CA SER A 189 9.74 -3.78 9.29
C SER A 189 8.23 -4.04 9.34
N CYS A 190 7.58 -4.38 8.22
CA CYS A 190 6.15 -4.66 8.17
C CYS A 190 5.87 -6.10 8.61
N ILE A 191 5.36 -6.27 9.83
CA ILE A 191 5.04 -7.59 10.42
C ILE A 191 4.14 -8.42 9.48
N LYS A 192 3.12 -7.81 8.87
CA LYS A 192 2.20 -8.47 7.91
C LYS A 192 2.89 -8.98 6.64
N MET A 193 4.13 -8.57 6.35
CA MET A 193 4.90 -8.98 5.16
C MET A 193 6.06 -9.93 5.51
N ARG A 194 6.39 -10.12 6.79
CA ARG A 194 7.54 -10.96 7.20
C ARG A 194 7.41 -12.42 6.75
N TYR A 195 6.20 -12.97 6.74
CA TYR A 195 5.94 -14.37 6.31
C TYR A 195 6.44 -14.69 4.90
N LYS A 196 6.53 -13.69 4.00
CA LYS A 196 7.06 -13.86 2.64
C LYS A 196 8.51 -14.34 2.64
N ALA A 197 9.27 -14.00 3.68
CA ALA A 197 10.68 -14.36 3.84
C ALA A 197 10.91 -15.72 4.52
N ASP A 198 9.85 -16.43 4.89
CA ASP A 198 9.95 -17.75 5.53
C ASP A 198 9.84 -18.89 4.50
N PHE A 199 9.28 -18.62 3.31
CA PHE A 199 9.42 -19.47 2.13
C PHE A 199 10.88 -19.51 1.68
N ARG A 200 11.36 -20.66 1.19
CA ARG A 200 12.75 -20.87 0.76
C ARG A 200 12.84 -21.81 -0.45
N PRO A 201 13.79 -21.59 -1.39
CA PRO A 201 14.65 -20.41 -1.49
C PRO A 201 13.86 -19.16 -1.84
N SER A 202 14.33 -18.00 -1.37
CA SER A 202 13.68 -16.69 -1.56
C SER A 202 14.75 -15.64 -1.81
N TYR A 203 14.43 -14.66 -2.66
CA TYR A 203 15.35 -13.63 -3.13
C TYR A 203 14.67 -12.26 -3.07
N LEU A 204 15.45 -11.20 -2.91
CA LEU A 204 15.01 -9.82 -3.09
C LEU A 204 15.67 -9.22 -4.32
N LEU A 205 14.90 -8.45 -5.07
CA LEU A 205 15.40 -7.55 -6.10
C LEU A 205 15.91 -6.27 -5.42
N ASP A 206 17.20 -5.97 -5.59
CA ASP A 206 17.76 -4.68 -5.23
C ASP A 206 17.27 -3.62 -6.25
N PRO A 207 16.58 -2.54 -5.82
CA PRO A 207 16.01 -1.55 -6.73
C PRO A 207 17.03 -0.56 -7.31
N ILE A 208 18.33 -0.73 -7.01
CA ILE A 208 19.43 0.10 -7.52
C ILE A 208 20.28 -0.69 -8.52
N SER A 209 20.84 -1.83 -8.09
CA SER A 209 21.61 -2.70 -9.00
C SER A 209 20.74 -3.50 -9.96
N HIS A 210 19.45 -3.66 -9.64
CA HIS A 210 18.51 -4.58 -10.29
C HIS A 210 18.95 -6.06 -10.19
N GLU A 211 19.84 -6.40 -9.26
CA GLU A 211 20.28 -7.78 -9.00
C GLU A 211 19.35 -8.51 -8.01
N TRP A 212 19.27 -9.84 -8.15
CA TRP A 212 18.53 -10.71 -7.23
C TRP A 212 19.46 -11.30 -6.17
N HIS A 213 19.32 -10.86 -4.92
CA HIS A 213 20.15 -11.34 -3.80
C HIS A 213 19.35 -12.32 -2.90
N PRO A 214 19.97 -13.36 -2.33
CA PRO A 214 19.29 -14.27 -1.41
C PRO A 214 18.73 -13.55 -0.18
N LEU A 215 17.51 -13.92 0.23
CA LEU A 215 16.89 -13.42 1.48
C LEU A 215 17.27 -14.33 2.67
N ASP A 216 18.58 -14.46 2.88
CA ASP A 216 19.17 -15.27 3.93
C ASP A 216 19.16 -14.55 5.30
N GLN A 217 19.93 -15.06 6.27
CA GLN A 217 19.98 -14.51 7.60
C GLN A 217 20.80 -13.20 7.68
N GLU A 218 21.79 -13.02 6.83
CA GLU A 218 22.63 -11.82 6.78
C GLU A 218 21.85 -10.66 6.14
N MET A 219 21.19 -10.91 5.01
CA MET A 219 20.27 -9.96 4.38
C MET A 219 19.17 -9.51 5.37
N LYS A 220 18.60 -10.44 6.15
CA LYS A 220 17.63 -10.12 7.21
C LYS A 220 18.24 -9.29 8.35
N GLN A 221 19.52 -9.47 8.68
CA GLN A 221 20.24 -8.64 9.67
C GLN A 221 20.50 -7.23 9.14
N ARG A 222 21.04 -7.08 7.91
CA ARG A 222 21.23 -5.78 7.24
C ARG A 222 19.89 -5.01 7.19
N LEU A 223 18.80 -5.67 6.78
CA LEU A 223 17.43 -5.12 6.75
C LEU A 223 16.78 -4.88 8.12
N SER A 224 17.34 -5.43 9.21
CA SER A 224 16.93 -5.10 10.59
C SER A 224 17.63 -3.85 11.11
N ALA A 225 18.86 -3.59 10.65
CA ALA A 225 19.71 -2.49 11.10
C ALA A 225 19.50 -1.18 10.32
N ARG A 226 18.92 -1.22 9.11
CA ARG A 226 18.74 -0.06 8.22
C ARG A 226 17.32 -0.01 7.65
N ARG A 227 16.83 1.20 7.35
CA ARG A 227 15.49 1.39 6.73
C ARG A 227 15.43 0.87 5.30
N PHE A 228 16.57 0.86 4.60
CA PHE A 228 16.73 0.48 3.22
C PHE A 228 18.09 -0.21 3.05
N VAL A 229 18.17 -1.22 2.17
CA VAL A 229 19.37 -2.00 1.87
C VAL A 229 19.42 -2.32 0.38
N SER A 230 20.62 -2.24 -0.17
CA SER A 230 21.07 -2.50 -1.54
C SER A 230 22.53 -2.95 -1.45
N MET A 231 22.89 -4.07 -2.08
CA MET A 231 24.21 -4.68 -1.91
C MET A 231 25.33 -3.90 -2.62
N GLU A 232 24.99 -3.00 -3.55
CA GLU A 232 25.96 -2.11 -4.20
C GLU A 232 26.48 -1.03 -3.23
N ILE A 233 25.59 -0.48 -2.40
CA ILE A 233 25.96 0.53 -1.40
C ILE A 233 26.70 -0.12 -0.23
N GLU A 234 26.31 -1.33 0.16
CA GLU A 234 27.07 -2.14 1.13
C GLU A 234 28.52 -2.34 0.64
N ARG A 235 28.71 -2.78 -0.61
CA ARG A 235 30.03 -2.91 -1.24
C ARG A 235 30.80 -1.57 -1.27
N ALA A 236 30.14 -0.45 -1.55
CA ALA A 236 30.75 0.87 -1.53
C ALA A 236 31.18 1.34 -0.11
N LEU A 237 30.45 0.95 0.93
CA LEU A 237 30.80 1.21 2.34
C LEU A 237 31.94 0.33 2.84
N GLU A 238 32.14 -0.84 2.25
CA GLU A 238 33.23 -1.77 2.54
C GLU A 238 34.57 -1.36 1.86
N LEU A 239 34.58 -0.34 0.98
CA LEU A 239 35.79 0.17 0.32
C LEU A 239 36.63 1.09 1.24
N PRO A 240 37.95 0.84 1.40
CA PRO A 240 38.80 1.47 2.42
C PRO A 240 39.16 2.95 2.16
N ALA A 241 38.68 3.56 1.07
CA ALA A 241 39.01 4.95 0.69
C ALA A 241 37.96 5.98 1.15
N SER A 242 36.79 5.55 1.65
CA SER A 242 35.66 6.44 1.95
C SER A 242 35.67 7.03 3.36
N SER A 243 36.25 6.33 4.35
CA SER A 243 36.11 6.66 5.77
C SER A 243 36.72 8.00 6.16
N GLU A 244 37.95 8.29 5.74
CA GLU A 244 38.67 9.51 6.15
C GLU A 244 38.00 10.78 5.60
N GLN A 245 37.58 10.76 4.33
CA GLN A 245 36.88 11.88 3.69
C GLN A 245 35.45 12.08 4.21
N LEU A 246 34.74 10.99 4.56
CA LEU A 246 33.40 11.08 5.14
C LEU A 246 33.41 11.72 6.54
N GLU A 247 34.42 11.42 7.36
CA GLU A 247 34.46 11.86 8.76
C GLU A 247 34.90 13.32 8.90
N GLU A 248 35.84 13.81 8.10
CA GLU A 248 36.24 15.23 8.06
C GLU A 248 35.06 16.16 7.66
N THR A 249 34.10 15.66 6.88
CA THR A 249 32.95 16.42 6.38
C THR A 249 31.76 16.51 7.36
N LEU A 250 31.77 15.80 8.51
CA LEU A 250 30.52 15.46 9.22
C LEU A 250 30.19 16.18 10.55
N ASN A 251 31.15 16.81 11.23
CA ASN A 251 30.94 17.66 12.44
C ASN A 251 29.81 17.22 13.40
N ILE A 252 29.88 15.98 13.91
CA ILE A 252 28.77 15.33 14.63
C ILE A 252 28.69 15.77 16.10
N PRO A 253 27.55 16.29 16.60
CA PRO A 253 27.43 16.70 18.01
C PRO A 253 27.41 15.52 19.00
N SER A 254 28.25 15.61 20.04
CA SER A 254 28.23 14.70 21.18
C SER A 254 26.99 14.91 22.06
N ILE A 255 26.25 13.84 22.33
CA ILE A 255 25.35 13.57 23.49
C ILE A 255 24.72 12.18 23.28
N ALA A 256 24.42 11.43 24.35
CA ALA A 256 24.19 9.98 24.29
C ALA A 256 22.71 9.52 24.42
N SER A 257 22.29 8.65 23.50
CA SER A 257 21.34 7.55 23.70
C SER A 257 21.60 6.50 22.60
N ARG A 258 21.43 5.20 22.89
CA ARG A 258 22.35 4.17 22.36
C ARG A 258 21.68 2.96 21.68
N LEU A 259 20.69 3.18 20.82
CA LEU A 259 20.26 2.18 19.85
C LEU A 259 19.75 2.83 18.55
N ASP A 260 18.74 3.69 18.65
CA ASP A 260 18.16 4.38 17.48
C ASP A 260 19.19 5.23 16.73
N ARG A 261 20.15 5.83 17.45
CA ARG A 261 21.26 6.60 16.85
C ARG A 261 22.25 5.75 16.05
N GLU A 262 22.44 4.47 16.36
CA GLU A 262 23.31 3.61 15.54
C GLU A 262 22.62 3.30 14.20
N ILE A 263 21.29 3.20 14.20
CA ILE A 263 20.45 3.10 13.00
C ILE A 263 20.47 4.44 12.23
N GLU A 264 20.30 5.60 12.89
CA GLU A 264 20.37 6.92 12.24
C GLU A 264 21.75 7.21 11.63
N ILE A 265 22.84 7.03 12.38
CA ILE A 265 24.22 7.23 11.87
C ILE A 265 24.53 6.23 10.74
N GLY A 266 24.03 4.99 10.87
CA GLY A 266 24.07 3.99 9.81
C GLY A 266 23.39 4.48 8.53
N ASN A 267 22.13 4.94 8.63
CA ASN A 267 21.38 5.49 7.49
C ASN A 267 22.06 6.74 6.91
N VAL A 268 22.63 7.64 7.71
CA VAL A 268 23.33 8.85 7.21
C VAL A 268 24.63 8.50 6.46
N LYS A 269 25.41 7.51 6.92
CA LYS A 269 26.53 6.98 6.11
C LYS A 269 26.02 6.30 4.83
N TYR A 270 24.86 5.64 4.90
CA TYR A 270 24.21 4.95 3.77
C TYR A 270 23.73 5.90 2.68
N ASP A 271 23.06 7.00 3.04
CA ASP A 271 22.55 8.00 2.08
C ASP A 271 23.69 8.71 1.34
N LYS A 272 24.85 8.93 1.99
CA LYS A 272 26.05 9.44 1.32
C LYS A 272 26.70 8.42 0.37
N ALA A 273 26.73 7.14 0.75
CA ALA A 273 27.21 6.08 -0.14
C ALA A 273 26.26 5.85 -1.34
N LEU A 274 24.94 6.03 -1.15
CA LEU A 274 23.95 6.10 -2.22
C LEU A 274 24.25 7.25 -3.21
N GLU A 275 24.60 8.44 -2.72
CA GLU A 275 25.01 9.56 -3.57
C GLU A 275 26.32 9.28 -4.34
N TYR A 276 27.28 8.59 -3.71
CA TYR A 276 28.53 8.18 -4.36
C TYR A 276 28.30 7.16 -5.48
N VAL A 277 27.51 6.11 -5.23
CA VAL A 277 27.15 5.10 -6.25
C VAL A 277 26.44 5.76 -7.45
N LYS A 278 25.49 6.67 -7.17
CA LYS A 278 24.80 7.49 -8.19
C LYS A 278 25.70 8.38 -9.04
N GLN A 279 26.89 8.74 -8.55
CA GLN A 279 27.87 9.53 -9.30
C GLN A 279 28.79 8.65 -10.16
N GLN A 280 28.92 7.35 -9.84
CA GLN A 280 29.81 6.43 -10.57
C GLN A 280 29.10 5.59 -11.64
N ASP A 281 27.85 5.16 -11.39
CA ASP A 281 27.11 4.36 -12.36
C ASP A 281 25.85 5.09 -12.86
N PRO A 282 25.81 5.51 -14.15
CA PRO A 282 24.64 6.15 -14.76
C PRO A 282 23.34 5.36 -14.62
N ARG A 283 23.39 4.02 -14.53
CA ARG A 283 22.21 3.15 -14.35
C ARG A 283 21.53 3.33 -12.99
N THR A 284 22.29 3.79 -11.99
CA THR A 284 21.81 4.01 -10.61
C THR A 284 21.34 5.44 -10.36
N SER A 285 21.64 6.36 -11.28
CA SER A 285 20.99 7.67 -11.31
C SER A 285 19.48 7.49 -11.48
N SER A 286 18.68 8.36 -10.86
CA SER A 286 17.22 8.19 -10.87
C SER A 286 16.68 8.20 -12.30
N ILE A 287 16.04 7.11 -12.72
CA ILE A 287 15.48 6.91 -14.07
C ILE A 287 14.72 8.18 -14.48
N ASN A 288 15.37 8.95 -15.34
CA ASN A 288 14.86 10.23 -15.80
C ASN A 288 13.74 10.00 -16.81
N SER A 289 12.90 11.02 -17.02
CA SER A 289 11.58 10.91 -17.67
C SER A 289 11.65 10.69 -19.20
N SER A 290 12.71 10.05 -19.68
CA SER A 290 13.17 9.96 -21.06
C SER A 290 14.11 8.76 -21.34
N SER A 291 14.63 8.06 -20.33
CA SER A 291 15.47 6.86 -20.56
C SER A 291 14.63 5.62 -20.88
N THR A 292 15.16 4.78 -21.74
CA THR A 292 14.50 3.58 -22.25
C THR A 292 14.88 2.33 -21.46
N VAL A 293 14.06 1.28 -21.54
CA VAL A 293 14.30 0.00 -20.85
C VAL A 293 15.62 -0.66 -21.31
N PHE A 294 16.04 -0.40 -22.55
CA PHE A 294 17.32 -0.85 -23.12
C PHE A 294 18.54 -0.13 -22.53
N GLU A 295 18.37 1.12 -22.07
CA GLU A 295 19.41 1.91 -21.39
C GLU A 295 19.45 1.61 -19.88
N ALA A 296 18.29 1.30 -19.29
CA ALA A 296 18.17 0.93 -17.87
C ALA A 296 18.81 -0.43 -17.51
N GLY A 297 19.21 -1.24 -18.51
CA GLY A 297 19.89 -2.52 -18.28
C GLY A 297 19.06 -3.57 -17.54
N MET A 298 17.73 -3.53 -17.68
CA MET A 298 16.79 -4.34 -16.91
C MET A 298 17.02 -5.85 -17.13
N PRO A 299 17.15 -6.68 -16.08
CA PRO A 299 17.40 -8.12 -16.24
C PRO A 299 16.35 -8.83 -17.11
N GLY A 300 16.82 -9.56 -18.11
CA GLY A 300 15.97 -10.25 -19.11
C GLY A 300 15.57 -9.38 -20.30
N VAL A 301 15.85 -8.08 -20.28
CA VAL A 301 15.82 -7.20 -21.46
C VAL A 301 17.25 -7.06 -22.00
N MET A 302 17.40 -7.16 -23.32
CA MET A 302 18.71 -6.99 -23.97
C MET A 302 19.18 -5.53 -23.81
N PRO A 303 20.40 -5.26 -23.31
CA PRO A 303 20.89 -3.88 -23.19
C PRO A 303 21.13 -3.26 -24.57
N LEU A 304 21.08 -1.93 -24.66
CA LEU A 304 21.19 -1.19 -25.92
C LEU A 304 22.48 -1.50 -26.71
N SER A 305 23.58 -1.81 -26.01
CA SER A 305 24.85 -2.27 -26.59
C SER A 305 24.71 -3.60 -27.33
N GLU A 306 24.14 -4.63 -26.69
CA GLU A 306 23.89 -5.92 -27.34
C GLU A 306 22.82 -5.85 -28.44
N LEU A 307 21.83 -4.96 -28.28
CA LEU A 307 20.77 -4.78 -29.26
C LEU A 307 21.31 -4.35 -30.62
N GLY A 308 22.28 -3.42 -30.64
CA GLY A 308 22.95 -2.96 -31.86
C GLY A 308 23.86 -4.00 -32.52
N GLU A 309 24.34 -5.00 -31.77
CA GLU A 309 25.15 -6.10 -32.30
C GLU A 309 24.31 -7.29 -32.81
N LYS A 310 23.18 -7.57 -32.14
CA LYS A 310 22.34 -8.75 -32.39
C LYS A 310 21.14 -8.48 -33.30
N VAL A 311 20.75 -7.22 -33.47
CA VAL A 311 19.63 -6.81 -34.32
C VAL A 311 20.11 -5.79 -35.35
N ASP A 312 20.28 -6.22 -36.60
CA ASP A 312 20.49 -5.31 -37.72
C ASP A 312 19.24 -4.48 -37.97
N LEU A 313 19.20 -3.29 -37.36
CA LEU A 313 18.20 -2.25 -37.59
C LEU A 313 18.46 -1.46 -38.89
N GLY A 314 19.63 -1.62 -39.53
CA GLY A 314 20.06 -0.84 -40.70
C GLY A 314 19.36 -1.26 -41.98
N SER A 315 19.19 -2.57 -42.19
CA SER A 315 18.48 -3.16 -43.35
C SER A 315 16.95 -3.12 -43.23
N TRP A 316 16.39 -2.60 -42.13
CA TRP A 316 14.95 -2.48 -41.94
C TRP A 316 14.34 -1.52 -42.96
N LYS A 317 13.17 -1.88 -43.48
CA LYS A 317 12.47 -1.13 -44.54
C LYS A 317 11.28 -0.39 -43.95
N LEU A 318 11.45 0.91 -43.82
CA LEU A 318 10.56 1.84 -43.15
C LEU A 318 9.75 2.60 -44.20
N ALA A 319 8.46 2.27 -44.31
CA ALA A 319 7.53 2.97 -45.20
C ALA A 319 7.12 4.33 -44.59
N VAL A 320 7.25 5.41 -45.37
CA VAL A 320 6.83 6.76 -44.97
C VAL A 320 5.98 7.34 -46.10
N LYS A 321 4.65 7.26 -45.94
CA LYS A 321 3.67 7.39 -47.04
C LYS A 321 4.00 6.39 -48.15
N ASP A 322 3.84 6.79 -49.41
CA ASP A 322 3.92 5.94 -50.61
C ASP A 322 5.37 5.56 -51.01
N ARG A 323 6.32 5.58 -50.06
CA ARG A 323 7.75 5.34 -50.30
C ARG A 323 8.38 4.53 -49.18
N VAL A 324 9.12 3.50 -49.57
CA VAL A 324 9.91 2.65 -48.67
C VAL A 324 11.35 3.17 -48.62
N TYR A 325 11.84 3.43 -47.42
CA TYR A 325 13.21 3.83 -47.13
C TYR A 325 13.90 2.74 -46.32
N GLU A 326 15.17 2.46 -46.60
CA GLU A 326 15.98 1.63 -45.71
C GLU A 326 16.48 2.51 -44.55
N VAL A 327 16.54 2.03 -43.31
CA VAL A 327 16.88 2.89 -42.15
C VAL A 327 18.25 3.58 -42.33
N GLN A 328 19.23 2.86 -42.89
CA GLN A 328 20.54 3.41 -43.24
C GLN A 328 20.50 4.57 -44.27
N SER A 329 19.42 4.72 -45.05
CA SER A 329 19.27 5.82 -46.02
C SER A 329 18.76 7.13 -45.40
N LEU A 330 18.20 7.09 -44.18
CA LEU A 330 17.59 8.25 -43.53
C LEU A 330 18.63 9.16 -42.84
N THR A 331 19.72 8.58 -42.32
CA THR A 331 20.78 9.34 -41.63
C THR A 331 21.64 10.18 -42.57
N LEU A 332 21.92 9.67 -43.78
CA LEU A 332 22.80 10.31 -44.77
C LEU A 332 22.30 11.66 -45.30
N ASN A 333 20.98 11.92 -45.27
CA ASN A 333 20.41 13.17 -45.77
C ASN A 333 20.58 14.36 -44.81
N SER A 334 20.92 14.13 -43.54
CA SER A 334 20.98 15.20 -42.53
C SER A 334 22.19 16.16 -42.68
N GLN A 335 23.16 15.87 -43.56
CA GLN A 335 24.36 16.69 -43.75
C GLN A 335 24.45 17.42 -45.11
N ARG A 336 23.39 17.45 -45.93
CA ARG A 336 23.45 17.98 -47.31
C ARG A 336 22.54 19.18 -47.63
N HIS A 337 22.05 19.92 -46.64
CA HIS A 337 21.31 21.17 -46.87
C HIS A 337 21.75 22.35 -45.99
N SER A 338 23.00 22.79 -46.19
CA SER A 338 23.41 24.18 -45.96
C SER A 338 23.66 24.86 -47.31
N ASN A 339 23.08 26.03 -47.54
CA ASN A 339 23.13 26.85 -48.77
C ASN A 339 22.40 26.28 -50.01
N VAL A 340 21.18 26.78 -50.26
CA VAL A 340 20.73 27.46 -51.50
C VAL A 340 19.25 27.86 -51.30
N ALA A 341 18.79 28.93 -51.93
CA ALA A 341 17.58 29.66 -51.50
C ALA A 341 16.31 29.43 -52.34
N LEU A 342 15.16 29.55 -51.66
CA LEU A 342 13.87 30.07 -52.12
C LEU A 342 13.24 29.54 -53.44
N SER A 343 12.12 28.83 -53.28
CA SER A 343 10.86 29.28 -53.88
C SER A 343 9.69 29.08 -52.88
N ARG A 344 8.56 29.77 -53.09
CA ARG A 344 7.50 29.89 -52.07
C ARG A 344 6.34 28.91 -52.29
N GLY A 345 5.94 28.23 -51.22
CA GLY A 345 4.62 27.62 -51.06
C GLY A 345 4.12 27.81 -49.62
N HIS A 346 2.94 28.39 -49.43
CA HIS A 346 2.36 28.55 -48.09
C HIS A 346 1.69 27.24 -47.64
N PHE A 347 2.14 26.68 -46.51
CA PHE A 347 1.36 25.75 -45.73
C PHE A 347 0.59 26.53 -44.64
N PRO A 348 -0.74 26.37 -44.51
CA PRO A 348 -1.48 26.95 -43.39
C PRO A 348 -1.20 26.17 -42.09
N PRO A 349 -1.24 26.82 -40.92
CA PRO A 349 -1.12 26.12 -39.64
C PRO A 349 -2.35 25.23 -39.39
N ILE A 350 -2.13 23.92 -39.23
CA ILE A 350 -3.20 22.96 -38.93
C ILE A 350 -3.71 23.21 -37.51
N ARG A 351 -4.90 23.81 -37.39
CA ARG A 351 -5.66 23.81 -36.14
C ARG A 351 -6.26 22.42 -35.92
N ILE A 352 -5.73 21.67 -34.95
CA ILE A 352 -6.37 20.45 -34.45
C ILE A 352 -7.43 20.88 -33.43
N SER A 353 -8.70 20.77 -33.79
CA SER A 353 -9.80 20.86 -32.81
C SER A 353 -9.80 19.61 -31.92
N PRO A 354 -10.01 19.72 -30.60
CA PRO A 354 -10.09 18.55 -29.73
C PRO A 354 -11.34 17.74 -30.07
N VAL A 355 -11.14 16.46 -30.43
CA VAL A 355 -12.24 15.50 -30.58
C VAL A 355 -12.49 14.89 -29.21
N SER A 356 -13.66 15.17 -28.63
CA SER A 356 -14.05 14.63 -27.32
C SER A 356 -14.27 13.12 -27.39
N TYR A 357 -13.33 12.34 -26.85
CA TYR A 357 -13.50 10.91 -26.60
C TYR A 357 -13.80 10.65 -25.12
N SER A 358 -14.80 9.81 -24.85
CA SER A 358 -15.18 9.38 -23.50
C SER A 358 -14.08 8.52 -22.87
N ILE A 359 -13.52 9.00 -21.75
CA ILE A 359 -12.38 8.37 -21.07
C ILE A 359 -12.84 7.13 -20.29
N LEU A 360 -12.23 5.97 -20.56
CA LEU A 360 -12.30 4.79 -19.69
C LEU A 360 -11.09 4.79 -18.74
N GLY A 361 -11.35 5.01 -17.45
CA GLY A 361 -10.32 5.32 -16.45
C GLY A 361 -9.48 4.12 -15.97
N PRO A 362 -8.31 4.38 -15.35
CA PRO A 362 -7.32 3.36 -14.95
C PRO A 362 -7.48 2.80 -13.54
N ARG A 363 -6.75 1.72 -13.24
CA ARG A 363 -6.62 1.19 -11.87
C ARG A 363 -6.11 2.24 -10.88
N SER A 364 -6.65 2.18 -9.68
CA SER A 364 -6.16 2.90 -8.51
C SER A 364 -5.96 1.86 -7.42
N TYR A 365 -4.80 1.84 -6.75
CA TYR A 365 -4.56 0.93 -5.63
C TYR A 365 -5.30 1.44 -4.39
N SER A 366 -6.02 0.57 -3.66
CA SER A 366 -6.87 1.00 -2.54
C SER A 366 -6.05 1.53 -1.35
N THR A 367 -6.08 2.84 -1.16
CA THR A 367 -5.90 3.61 0.10
C THR A 367 -5.92 5.13 -0.21
N ALA A 368 -6.88 5.57 -1.03
CA ALA A 368 -7.03 6.98 -1.40
C ALA A 368 -8.52 7.31 -1.60
N THR A 369 -9.15 7.83 -0.54
CA THR A 369 -10.51 8.39 -0.59
C THR A 369 -10.42 9.84 -1.06
N GLU A 370 -10.97 10.16 -2.23
CA GLU A 370 -11.14 11.55 -2.69
C GLU A 370 -12.58 11.78 -3.20
N THR A 371 -13.16 12.88 -2.73
CA THR A 371 -14.59 13.21 -2.83
C THR A 371 -15.01 13.53 -4.27
N SER A 372 -16.11 12.96 -4.74
CA SER A 372 -16.68 13.31 -6.06
C SER A 372 -17.86 14.28 -5.94
N THR A 373 -17.73 15.46 -6.54
CA THR A 373 -18.85 16.36 -6.86
C THR A 373 -19.24 16.17 -8.32
N GLY A 374 -20.49 15.78 -8.57
CA GLY A 374 -20.93 15.35 -9.91
C GLY A 374 -21.53 16.45 -10.78
N SER A 375 -21.53 16.19 -12.09
CA SER A 375 -22.57 16.65 -13.02
C SER A 375 -22.74 15.57 -14.10
N ILE A 376 -23.98 15.35 -14.53
CA ILE A 376 -24.35 14.44 -15.61
C ILE A 376 -25.06 15.30 -16.66
N ASP A 377 -24.75 15.07 -17.92
CA ASP A 377 -25.69 15.34 -19.02
C ASP A 377 -25.47 14.31 -20.13
N SER A 378 -26.52 14.01 -20.89
CA SER A 378 -26.54 12.89 -21.83
C SER A 378 -27.45 13.16 -23.03
N ASP A 379 -26.97 12.90 -24.25
CA ASP A 379 -27.79 12.22 -25.27
C ASP A 379 -26.95 11.79 -26.51
N PRO A 380 -27.45 10.85 -27.35
CA PRO A 380 -26.68 10.21 -28.43
C PRO A 380 -26.95 10.78 -29.85
N PRO A 381 -26.00 10.67 -30.80
CA PRO A 381 -26.22 10.99 -32.21
C PRO A 381 -26.88 9.82 -33.00
N PRO A 382 -27.68 10.11 -34.04
CA PRO A 382 -28.45 9.11 -34.79
C PRO A 382 -27.71 8.45 -35.99
N THR A 383 -28.29 7.38 -36.51
CA THR A 383 -27.78 6.57 -37.64
C THR A 383 -28.09 7.14 -39.03
N GLY A 384 -27.17 7.00 -40.01
CA GLY A 384 -27.39 7.33 -41.42
C GLY A 384 -26.54 6.48 -42.40
N LYS A 385 -26.93 6.43 -43.68
CA LYS A 385 -26.34 5.57 -44.75
C LYS A 385 -26.43 6.27 -46.13
N THR A 386 -25.65 5.96 -47.18
CA THR A 386 -24.57 4.96 -47.34
C THR A 386 -23.28 5.67 -47.84
N SER A 387 -22.44 5.32 -48.84
CA SER A 387 -22.34 4.29 -49.90
C SER A 387 -20.86 4.05 -50.28
N PRO A 388 -20.48 2.97 -51.00
CA PRO A 388 -19.08 2.51 -51.06
C PRO A 388 -18.27 2.94 -52.30
N GLY A 389 -16.94 2.83 -52.19
CA GLY A 389 -15.97 2.88 -53.30
C GLY A 389 -14.68 2.12 -52.95
N ASN A 390 -14.14 1.35 -53.89
CA ASN A 390 -12.94 0.51 -53.70
C ASN A 390 -11.63 1.30 -53.89
N ALA A 391 -10.60 1.00 -53.10
CA ALA A 391 -9.39 0.29 -53.57
C ALA A 391 -8.32 0.14 -52.46
N ASN A 392 -7.74 -1.06 -52.34
CA ASN A 392 -6.46 -1.42 -51.70
C ASN A 392 -5.90 -0.50 -50.58
N GLU A 393 -6.21 -0.83 -49.34
CA GLU A 393 -5.43 -0.37 -48.18
C GLU A 393 -4.10 -1.14 -48.10
N ASP A 394 -2.98 -0.50 -48.43
CA ASP A 394 -1.64 -1.11 -48.36
C ASP A 394 -1.32 -1.59 -46.94
N PRO A 395 -0.73 -2.79 -46.75
CA PRO A 395 -0.48 -3.35 -45.41
C PRO A 395 0.41 -2.46 -44.54
N ALA A 396 1.35 -1.73 -45.16
CA ALA A 396 2.21 -0.76 -44.49
C ALA A 396 1.45 0.42 -43.85
N THR A 397 0.31 0.83 -44.41
CA THR A 397 -0.51 1.91 -43.84
C THR A 397 -1.20 1.47 -42.54
N LYS A 398 -1.74 0.24 -42.53
CA LYS A 398 -2.32 -0.39 -41.34
C LYS A 398 -1.29 -0.63 -40.24
N GLU A 399 -0.06 -0.98 -40.60
CA GLU A 399 1.04 -1.12 -39.63
C GLU A 399 1.46 0.23 -39.04
N LEU A 400 1.48 1.30 -39.84
CA LEU A 400 1.70 2.68 -39.38
C LEU A 400 0.59 3.16 -38.43
N GLU A 401 -0.67 2.83 -38.72
CA GLU A 401 -1.80 3.10 -37.83
C GLU A 401 -1.74 2.27 -36.54
N ALA A 402 -1.34 1.00 -36.60
CA ALA A 402 -1.15 0.17 -35.41
C ALA A 402 -0.05 0.75 -34.50
N LYS A 403 1.12 1.06 -35.05
CA LYS A 403 2.27 1.62 -34.31
C LYS A 403 2.00 3.02 -33.76
N SER A 404 1.25 3.86 -34.47
CA SER A 404 0.86 5.18 -33.94
C SER A 404 -0.19 5.08 -32.83
N ARG A 405 -1.12 4.12 -32.88
CA ARG A 405 -2.04 3.82 -31.77
C ARG A 405 -1.28 3.27 -30.55
N GLU A 406 -0.30 2.39 -30.76
CA GLU A 406 0.59 1.87 -29.71
C GLU A 406 1.40 2.99 -29.03
N ILE A 407 1.97 3.93 -29.80
CA ILE A 407 2.67 5.11 -29.24
C ILE A 407 1.74 5.99 -28.40
N ILE A 408 0.47 6.13 -28.79
CA ILE A 408 -0.52 6.91 -28.02
C ILE A 408 -0.88 6.19 -26.70
N ASP A 409 -1.13 4.89 -26.74
CA ASP A 409 -1.42 4.04 -25.57
C ASP A 409 -0.22 3.98 -24.60
N LEU A 410 1.00 3.80 -25.10
CA LEU A 410 2.23 3.89 -24.30
C LEU A 410 2.40 5.28 -23.66
N LYS A 411 2.06 6.37 -24.38
CA LYS A 411 2.14 7.74 -23.85
C LYS A 411 1.09 8.01 -22.77
N ASP A 412 -0.13 7.48 -22.89
CA ASP A 412 -1.18 7.56 -21.87
C ASP A 412 -0.78 6.77 -20.61
N LYS A 413 -0.35 5.50 -20.78
CA LYS A 413 0.22 4.67 -19.69
C LYS A 413 1.37 5.36 -18.98
N TYR A 414 2.26 6.00 -19.72
CA TYR A 414 3.42 6.71 -19.18
C TYR A 414 3.03 7.96 -18.40
N LEU A 415 2.21 8.85 -18.98
CA LEU A 415 1.77 10.09 -18.33
C LEU A 415 0.96 9.81 -17.05
N ARG A 416 0.19 8.71 -17.07
CA ARG A 416 -0.48 8.14 -15.91
C ARG A 416 0.47 7.63 -14.84
N SER A 417 1.48 6.84 -15.19
CA SER A 417 2.51 6.37 -14.25
C SER A 417 3.22 7.55 -13.55
N VAL A 418 3.51 8.63 -14.28
CA VAL A 418 4.06 9.87 -13.72
C VAL A 418 3.07 10.57 -12.76
N ALA A 419 1.77 10.53 -13.03
CA ALA A 419 0.75 11.05 -12.13
C ALA A 419 0.61 10.19 -10.87
N ASP A 420 0.55 8.86 -11.01
CA ASP A 420 0.48 7.91 -9.90
C ASP A 420 1.70 8.03 -8.98
N PHE A 421 2.90 8.22 -9.55
CA PHE A 421 4.13 8.46 -8.79
C PHE A 421 4.08 9.79 -8.01
N ARG A 422 3.55 10.87 -8.60
CA ARG A 422 3.37 12.16 -7.88
C ARG A 422 2.34 12.05 -6.76
N ASN A 423 1.21 11.41 -7.02
CA ASN A 423 0.19 11.13 -6.02
C ASN A 423 0.76 10.30 -4.86
N LEU A 424 1.62 9.31 -5.15
CA LEU A 424 2.35 8.53 -4.15
C LEU A 424 3.36 9.40 -3.38
N GLN A 425 4.09 10.31 -4.01
CA GLN A 425 5.00 11.25 -3.32
C GLN A 425 4.24 12.21 -2.39
N ASP A 426 3.19 12.87 -2.89
CA ASP A 426 2.39 13.82 -2.09
C ASP A 426 1.65 13.14 -0.95
N ARG A 427 1.20 11.89 -1.15
CA ARG A 427 0.65 11.08 -0.06
C ARG A 427 1.74 10.64 0.92
N THR A 428 2.89 10.14 0.45
CA THR A 428 4.00 9.75 1.35
C THR A 428 4.47 10.92 2.21
N LYS A 429 4.49 12.14 1.64
CA LYS A 429 4.74 13.37 2.39
C LYS A 429 3.67 13.61 3.47
N ARG A 430 2.38 13.58 3.11
CA ARG A 430 1.26 13.69 4.07
C ARG A 430 1.31 12.62 5.17
N ASP A 431 1.63 11.38 4.83
CA ASP A 431 1.77 10.26 5.77
C ASP A 431 2.95 10.49 6.73
N ILE A 432 4.08 11.04 6.25
CA ILE A 432 5.24 11.43 7.07
C ILE A 432 4.93 12.63 7.98
N ASP A 433 4.31 13.69 7.46
CA ASP A 433 3.95 14.89 8.23
C ASP A 433 2.90 14.55 9.32
N THR A 434 1.97 13.65 9.00
CA THR A 434 1.00 13.08 9.96
C THR A 434 1.72 12.24 11.02
N ALA A 435 2.58 11.30 10.61
CA ALA A 435 3.35 10.47 11.54
C ALA A 435 4.24 11.31 12.48
N ARG A 436 4.84 12.40 11.97
CA ARG A 436 5.63 13.35 12.77
C ARG A 436 4.77 14.12 13.77
N SER A 437 3.61 14.60 13.35
CA SER A 437 2.67 15.36 14.21
C SER A 437 2.03 14.51 15.32
N PHE A 438 1.95 13.19 15.12
CA PHE A 438 1.38 12.25 16.09
C PHE A 438 2.41 11.31 16.74
N ALA A 439 3.71 11.45 16.45
CA ALA A 439 4.77 10.58 17.00
C ALA A 439 4.76 10.53 18.54
N ILE A 440 4.49 11.66 19.19
CA ILE A 440 4.48 11.77 20.65
C ILE A 440 3.22 11.22 21.33
N THR A 441 2.22 10.71 20.59
CA THR A 441 0.91 10.33 21.15
C THR A 441 1.01 9.33 22.31
N ARG A 442 1.90 8.32 22.21
CA ARG A 442 2.11 7.33 23.29
C ARG A 442 2.71 7.99 24.53
N PHE A 443 3.85 8.66 24.37
CA PHE A 443 4.51 9.40 25.45
C PHE A 443 3.59 10.43 26.12
N ALA A 444 2.75 11.11 25.35
CA ALA A 444 1.74 12.01 25.88
C ALA A 444 0.69 11.26 26.73
N SER A 445 0.19 10.12 26.26
CA SER A 445 -0.75 9.27 27.01
C SER A 445 -0.16 8.81 28.35
N ASP A 446 1.08 8.32 28.33
CA ASP A 446 1.79 7.83 29.54
C ASP A 446 2.06 8.98 30.53
N LEU A 447 2.42 10.17 30.02
CA LEU A 447 2.67 11.37 30.83
C LEU A 447 1.39 11.98 31.41
N ILE A 448 0.25 11.87 30.72
CA ILE A 448 -1.05 12.37 31.19
C ILE A 448 -1.46 11.72 32.52
N GLU A 449 -1.14 10.44 32.76
CA GLU A 449 -1.39 9.81 34.07
C GLU A 449 -0.60 10.47 35.21
N SER A 450 0.61 10.98 34.92
CA SER A 450 1.40 11.75 35.90
C SER A 450 0.80 13.14 36.14
N VAL A 451 0.21 13.76 35.10
CA VAL A 451 -0.51 15.05 35.23
C VAL A 451 -1.78 14.90 36.08
N ASP A 452 -2.58 13.85 35.83
CA ASP A 452 -3.78 13.57 36.63
C ASP A 452 -3.44 13.41 38.12
N ASN A 453 -2.27 12.85 38.46
CA ASN A 453 -1.82 12.73 39.83
C ASN A 453 -1.39 14.07 40.47
N LEU A 454 -0.90 15.04 39.67
CA LEU A 454 -0.67 16.42 40.13
C LEU A 454 -2.00 17.16 40.35
N ASP A 455 -2.95 17.02 39.42
CA ASP A 455 -4.31 17.58 39.56
C ASP A 455 -5.01 17.01 40.81
N ARG A 456 -4.88 15.70 41.08
CA ARG A 456 -5.36 15.06 42.32
C ARG A 456 -4.67 15.60 43.57
N ALA A 457 -3.35 15.78 43.55
CA ALA A 457 -2.61 16.33 44.70
C ALA A 457 -3.01 17.77 45.02
N LEU A 458 -3.24 18.60 44.00
CA LEU A 458 -3.81 19.94 44.16
C LEU A 458 -5.25 19.87 44.73
N GLY A 459 -6.06 18.91 44.25
CA GLY A 459 -7.42 18.68 44.75
C GLY A 459 -7.53 18.12 46.17
N THR A 460 -6.46 17.55 46.75
CA THR A 460 -6.46 17.09 48.16
C THR A 460 -6.26 18.20 49.20
N VAL A 461 -6.01 19.44 48.78
CA VAL A 461 -5.88 20.59 49.67
C VAL A 461 -7.17 21.40 49.65
N ASP A 462 -8.01 21.24 50.68
CA ASP A 462 -9.26 21.99 50.81
C ASP A 462 -8.99 23.51 50.77
N ALA A 463 -9.77 24.25 49.98
CA ALA A 463 -9.61 25.70 49.83
C ALA A 463 -9.78 26.47 51.15
N SER A 464 -10.49 25.88 52.13
CA SER A 464 -10.62 26.42 53.49
C SER A 464 -9.37 26.25 54.38
N SER A 465 -8.40 25.43 53.98
CA SER A 465 -7.11 25.22 54.67
C SER A 465 -5.99 26.14 54.16
N LEU A 466 -6.24 26.87 53.06
CA LEU A 466 -5.28 27.78 52.45
C LEU A 466 -5.50 29.22 52.97
N PRO A 467 -4.58 29.78 53.76
CA PRO A 467 -4.75 31.13 54.30
C PRO A 467 -4.67 32.18 53.19
N SER A 468 -5.72 32.99 53.05
CA SER A 468 -5.84 34.03 52.01
C SER A 468 -4.92 35.25 52.22
N SER A 469 -4.18 35.28 53.32
CA SER A 469 -3.15 36.27 53.63
C SER A 469 -1.89 35.56 54.16
N PRO A 470 -0.67 35.94 53.71
CA PRO A 470 0.56 35.31 54.14
C PRO A 470 0.96 35.62 55.59
N ASP A 471 0.35 36.64 56.22
CA ASP A 471 0.88 37.22 57.46
C ASP A 471 0.43 36.49 58.73
N SER A 472 -0.83 36.07 58.82
CA SER A 472 -1.44 35.53 60.04
C SER A 472 -1.37 34.00 60.22
N ALA A 473 -0.79 33.27 59.26
CA ALA A 473 -0.75 31.80 59.27
C ALA A 473 0.33 31.22 60.21
N SER A 474 0.07 30.04 60.77
CA SER A 474 1.05 29.25 61.53
C SER A 474 2.18 28.72 60.63
N GLY A 475 3.31 28.33 61.22
CA GLY A 475 4.47 27.83 60.46
C GLY A 475 4.17 26.64 59.55
N SER A 476 3.28 25.75 59.98
CA SER A 476 2.77 24.61 59.20
C SER A 476 1.90 25.05 58.01
N GLU A 477 1.00 26.01 58.20
CA GLU A 477 0.13 26.52 57.14
C GLU A 477 0.92 27.33 56.10
N LYS A 478 1.94 28.09 56.51
CA LYS A 478 2.86 28.77 55.57
C LYS A 478 3.65 27.76 54.74
N ALA A 479 4.13 26.66 55.33
CA ALA A 479 4.80 25.60 54.59
C ALA A 479 3.88 24.90 53.59
N LEU A 480 2.62 24.62 53.97
CA LEU A 480 1.62 24.00 53.10
C LEU A 480 1.24 24.91 51.92
N ASN A 481 1.00 26.20 52.18
CA ASN A 481 0.71 27.19 51.14
C ASN A 481 1.87 27.33 50.14
N ASN A 482 3.11 27.40 50.63
CA ASN A 482 4.30 27.44 49.76
C ASN A 482 4.44 26.17 48.91
N LEU A 483 4.15 24.98 49.45
CA LEU A 483 4.15 23.72 48.72
C LEU A 483 3.06 23.70 47.63
N TYR A 484 1.84 24.10 47.98
CA TYR A 484 0.72 24.19 47.03
C TYR A 484 1.01 25.17 45.87
N GLN A 485 1.61 26.32 46.16
CA GLN A 485 2.07 27.26 45.13
C GLN A 485 3.16 26.64 44.23
N GLY A 486 4.11 25.89 44.80
CA GLY A 486 5.14 25.16 44.06
C GLY A 486 4.57 24.11 43.10
N LEU A 487 3.61 23.30 43.56
CA LEU A 487 2.90 22.33 42.72
C LEU A 487 2.11 23.02 41.61
N LYS A 488 1.37 24.10 41.94
CA LYS A 488 0.57 24.86 40.95
C LYS A 488 1.45 25.53 39.88
N MET A 489 2.63 26.03 40.26
CA MET A 489 3.62 26.55 39.32
C MET A 489 4.17 25.43 38.41
N THR A 490 4.35 24.22 38.95
CA THR A 490 4.84 23.07 38.20
C THR A 490 3.81 22.55 37.19
N ASP A 491 2.52 22.41 37.55
CA ASP A 491 1.45 22.12 36.57
C ASP A 491 1.41 23.19 35.48
N SER A 492 1.47 24.48 35.85
CA SER A 492 1.43 25.59 34.88
C SER A 492 2.57 25.52 33.86
N ILE A 493 3.80 25.24 34.30
CA ILE A 493 4.98 25.10 33.42
C ILE A 493 4.88 23.83 32.55
N LEU A 494 4.39 22.73 33.12
CA LEU A 494 4.19 21.47 32.41
C LEU A 494 3.13 21.63 31.31
N MET A 495 1.98 22.23 31.62
CA MET A 495 0.92 22.52 30.64
C MET A 495 1.40 23.48 29.55
N GLN A 496 2.15 24.53 29.89
CA GLN A 496 2.73 25.43 28.88
C GLN A 496 3.74 24.71 27.98
N THR A 497 4.46 23.71 28.50
CA THR A 497 5.40 22.90 27.72
C THR A 497 4.68 21.92 26.80
N LEU A 498 3.61 21.27 27.29
CA LEU A 498 2.78 20.37 26.49
C LEU A 498 2.05 21.10 25.36
N LYS A 499 1.54 22.32 25.61
CA LYS A 499 0.92 23.17 24.59
C LYS A 499 1.90 23.60 23.48
N LYS A 500 3.20 23.77 23.77
CA LYS A 500 4.24 24.00 22.73
C LYS A 500 4.43 22.81 21.80
N HIS A 501 4.08 21.61 22.24
CA HIS A 501 4.09 20.38 21.43
C HIS A 501 2.70 20.02 20.86
N GLY A 502 1.74 20.94 20.95
CA GLY A 502 0.40 20.77 20.38
C GLY A 502 -0.57 19.93 21.22
N LEU A 503 -0.22 19.59 22.46
CA LEU A 503 -1.10 18.90 23.40
C LEU A 503 -1.84 19.91 24.30
N GLU A 504 -3.16 19.93 24.23
CA GLU A 504 -4.02 20.86 24.96
C GLU A 504 -4.97 20.11 25.91
N ARG A 505 -5.06 20.61 27.16
CA ARG A 505 -5.97 20.14 28.21
C ARG A 505 -7.29 20.90 28.10
N PHE A 506 -8.42 20.20 28.05
CA PHE A 506 -9.76 20.81 28.01
C PHE A 506 -10.66 20.28 29.14
N ASP A 507 -11.58 21.12 29.61
CA ASP A 507 -12.46 20.84 30.76
C ASP A 507 -13.87 21.41 30.53
N PRO A 508 -14.79 20.63 29.95
CA PRO A 508 -16.13 21.10 29.54
C PRO A 508 -17.03 21.54 30.71
N SER A 509 -16.67 21.17 31.94
CA SER A 509 -17.42 21.56 33.15
C SER A 509 -17.25 23.02 33.54
N VAL A 510 -16.19 23.70 33.08
CA VAL A 510 -15.92 25.10 33.42
C VAL A 510 -16.77 26.04 32.57
N GLU A 511 -16.92 25.71 31.28
CA GLU A 511 -17.65 26.54 30.30
C GLU A 511 -19.12 26.11 30.16
N GLY A 512 -19.50 24.97 30.75
CA GLY A 512 -20.89 24.47 30.75
C GLY A 512 -21.32 23.93 29.39
N GLU A 513 -20.39 23.30 28.67
CA GLU A 513 -20.58 22.88 27.29
C GLU A 513 -21.68 21.82 27.13
N LYS A 514 -22.25 21.75 25.92
CA LYS A 514 -23.12 20.65 25.52
C LYS A 514 -22.29 19.39 25.31
N PHE A 515 -22.82 18.23 25.67
CA PHE A 515 -22.17 16.94 25.44
C PHE A 515 -21.99 16.66 23.93
N ASP A 516 -20.73 16.55 23.49
CA ASP A 516 -20.33 16.05 22.17
C ASP A 516 -19.70 14.66 22.31
N PRO A 517 -20.30 13.59 21.74
CA PRO A 517 -19.74 12.23 21.75
C PRO A 517 -18.33 12.10 21.14
N ASN A 518 -17.88 13.06 20.33
CA ASN A 518 -16.54 13.04 19.74
C ASN A 518 -15.44 13.44 20.74
N LEU A 519 -15.79 14.19 21.79
CA LEU A 519 -14.87 14.77 22.77
C LEU A 519 -15.08 14.22 24.19
N HIS A 520 -16.30 13.77 24.51
CA HIS A 520 -16.75 13.53 25.88
C HIS A 520 -17.22 12.08 26.10
N ASP A 521 -16.87 11.53 27.26
CA ASP A 521 -17.28 10.20 27.75
C ASP A 521 -18.26 10.37 28.93
N ALA A 522 -19.54 10.07 28.70
CA ALA A 522 -20.61 10.26 29.69
C ALA A 522 -20.65 9.12 30.71
N GLN A 523 -19.98 9.31 31.85
CA GLN A 523 -19.85 8.29 32.88
C GLN A 523 -21.10 8.15 33.76
N PHE A 524 -21.84 9.24 34.00
CA PHE A 524 -23.11 9.19 34.75
C PHE A 524 -24.04 10.36 34.41
N MET A 525 -25.32 10.24 34.79
CA MET A 525 -26.35 11.25 34.58
C MET A 525 -26.96 11.70 35.91
N THR A 526 -27.29 12.98 36.04
CA THR A 526 -27.88 13.56 37.27
C THR A 526 -28.99 14.54 36.94
N LYS A 527 -30.07 14.52 37.74
CA LYS A 527 -31.15 15.53 37.69
C LYS A 527 -30.66 16.78 38.43
N MET A 528 -30.63 17.93 37.76
CA MET A 528 -30.36 19.24 38.34
C MET A 528 -31.26 20.28 37.66
N GLU A 529 -32.29 20.72 38.37
CA GLU A 529 -33.37 21.58 37.85
C GLU A 529 -32.86 22.94 37.33
N ASP A 530 -31.69 23.40 37.81
CA ASP A 530 -31.02 24.64 37.39
C ASP A 530 -30.29 24.55 36.02
N LYS A 531 -30.16 23.36 35.40
CA LYS A 531 -29.38 23.16 34.17
C LYS A 531 -30.15 22.38 33.10
N VAL A 532 -29.81 22.65 31.83
CA VAL A 532 -30.46 22.06 30.64
C VAL A 532 -30.00 20.62 30.39
N ASP A 533 -30.92 19.74 29.99
CA ASP A 533 -30.62 18.35 29.61
C ASP A 533 -29.57 18.28 28.48
N GLY A 534 -28.56 17.43 28.66
CA GLY A 534 -27.45 17.27 27.71
C GLY A 534 -26.27 18.23 27.91
N THR A 535 -26.32 19.14 28.89
CA THR A 535 -25.16 19.94 29.33
C THR A 535 -24.25 19.14 30.26
N VAL A 536 -22.93 19.32 30.14
CA VAL A 536 -21.94 18.81 31.10
C VAL A 536 -22.00 19.63 32.38
N PHE A 537 -22.11 18.98 33.54
CA PHE A 537 -22.14 19.67 34.83
C PHE A 537 -20.88 19.50 35.70
N SER A 538 -20.13 18.44 35.47
CA SER A 538 -18.94 18.07 36.24
C SER A 538 -18.00 17.21 35.38
N THR A 539 -16.69 17.47 35.45
CA THR A 539 -15.64 16.65 34.83
C THR A 539 -14.95 15.82 35.90
N ILE A 540 -14.96 14.49 35.75
CA ILE A 540 -14.24 13.55 36.63
C ILE A 540 -12.76 13.48 36.25
N GLN A 541 -12.48 13.48 34.95
CA GLN A 541 -11.13 13.31 34.39
C GLN A 541 -11.01 14.16 33.13
N LYS A 542 -10.07 15.10 33.11
CA LYS A 542 -9.92 16.12 32.05
C LYS A 542 -9.52 15.50 30.71
N GLY A 543 -10.00 16.11 29.63
CA GLY A 543 -9.73 15.66 28.27
C GLY A 543 -8.42 16.23 27.72
N TYR A 544 -7.84 15.54 26.73
CA TYR A 544 -6.61 15.94 26.05
C TYR A 544 -6.70 15.76 24.53
N ILE A 545 -6.37 16.83 23.80
CA ILE A 545 -6.31 16.88 22.34
C ILE A 545 -4.85 17.12 21.93
N LEU A 546 -4.34 16.33 20.99
CA LEU A 546 -3.04 16.55 20.35
C LEU A 546 -3.28 16.95 18.89
N ASN A 547 -2.84 18.14 18.47
CA ASN A 547 -2.89 18.60 17.07
C ASN A 547 -4.27 18.37 16.39
N GLY A 548 -5.36 18.68 17.10
CA GLY A 548 -6.74 18.51 16.64
C GLY A 548 -7.34 17.10 16.78
N ARG A 549 -6.57 16.10 17.24
CA ARG A 549 -7.05 14.73 17.49
C ARG A 549 -7.18 14.46 18.99
N VAL A 550 -8.32 13.93 19.43
CA VAL A 550 -8.49 13.47 20.81
C VAL A 550 -7.50 12.32 21.12
N VAL A 551 -6.70 12.51 22.16
CA VAL A 551 -5.85 11.45 22.76
C VAL A 551 -6.61 10.78 23.90
N ARG A 552 -7.35 11.57 24.69
CA ARG A 552 -8.24 11.09 25.76
C ARG A 552 -9.47 11.97 25.85
N ALA A 553 -10.66 11.38 25.77
CA ALA A 553 -11.93 12.07 25.98
C ALA A 553 -12.04 12.58 27.44
N ALA A 554 -12.77 13.67 27.66
CA ALA A 554 -13.08 14.12 29.02
C ALA A 554 -14.19 13.24 29.61
N LYS A 555 -13.99 12.70 30.82
CA LYS A 555 -15.02 11.93 31.53
C LYS A 555 -15.94 12.87 32.29
N VAL A 556 -17.22 12.83 31.96
CA VAL A 556 -18.19 13.86 32.38
C VAL A 556 -19.45 13.27 33.00
N GLY A 557 -20.00 14.02 33.97
CA GLY A 557 -21.38 13.90 34.41
C GLY A 557 -22.27 14.82 33.56
N VAL A 558 -23.34 14.26 33.00
CA VAL A 558 -24.28 14.99 32.10
C VAL A 558 -25.61 15.21 32.81
N VAL A 559 -26.21 16.39 32.62
CA VAL A 559 -27.53 16.70 33.18
C VAL A 559 -28.61 15.97 32.37
N LYS A 560 -29.53 15.32 33.09
CA LYS A 560 -30.75 14.75 32.51
C LYS A 560 -31.88 14.85 33.54
N ASN A 561 -32.78 15.81 33.36
CA ASN A 561 -33.93 16.02 34.23
C ASN A 561 -35.11 15.11 33.89
N SER A 562 -35.10 14.49 32.71
CA SER A 562 -36.07 13.47 32.23
C SER A 562 -35.81 12.06 32.78
#